data_AF-A0A024P8P7-F1
#
_entry.id   AF-A0A024P8P7-F1
#
_cell.length_a   1.000
_cell.length_b   1.000
_cell.length_c   1.000
_cell.angle_alpha   90.00
_cell.angle_beta   90.00
_cell.angle_gamma   90.00
#
_symmetry.space_group_name_H-M   'P 1'
#
loop_
_entity.id
_entity.type
_entity.pdbx_description
1 polymer ?
#
loop_
_entity_poly.entity_id
_entity_poly.type
_entity_poly.pdbx_seq_one_letter_code
_entity_poly.pdbx_strand_id
1 'polypeptide(L)' 'MFYSVTFQKIIFLTGIGIIIGAIIGFSSVLGFGLDGSVFVISMFLSIISVYATAMYAELYHIREAINKQNKNS' A
#
# COMPACT_ATOMS: atom_id res chain seq x y z
N MET A 1 -14.94 7.97 -18.15
CA MET A 1 -13.64 8.28 -17.52
C MET A 1 -13.18 7.05 -16.74
N PHE A 2 -12.46 6.15 -17.40
CA PHE A 2 -11.97 4.87 -16.84
C PHE A 2 -10.56 5.06 -16.25
N TYR A 3 -10.40 5.84 -15.19
CA TYR A 3 -9.27 5.52 -14.31
C TYR A 3 -9.65 4.18 -13.69
N SER A 4 -9.07 3.10 -14.19
CA SER A 4 -9.31 1.74 -13.71
C SER A 4 -9.28 1.79 -12.18
N VAL A 5 -10.31 1.24 -11.54
CA VAL A 5 -10.46 1.20 -10.08
C VAL A 5 -9.15 0.74 -9.40
N THR A 6 -8.36 -0.07 -10.10
CA THR A 6 -6.99 -0.49 -9.73
C THR A 6 -6.01 0.68 -9.59
N PHE A 7 -5.93 1.58 -10.57
CA PHE A 7 -5.02 2.72 -10.56
C PHE A 7 -5.38 3.71 -9.45
N GLN A 8 -6.68 3.94 -9.24
CA GLN A 8 -7.16 4.75 -8.13
C GLN A 8 -6.77 4.11 -6.78
N LYS A 9 -6.97 2.81 -6.63
CA LYS A 9 -6.56 2.07 -5.41
C LYS A 9 -5.05 2.13 -5.18
N ILE A 10 -4.22 1.97 -6.22
CA ILE A 10 -2.77 2.08 -6.12
C ILE A 10 -2.38 3.48 -5.64
N ILE A 11 -2.93 4.54 -6.25
CA ILE A 11 -2.66 5.92 -5.82
C ILE A 11 -3.06 6.16 -4.36
N PHE A 12 -4.24 5.67 -3.94
CA PHE A 12 -4.69 5.78 -2.56
C PHE A 12 -3.74 5.05 -1.59
N LEU A 13 -3.31 3.84 -1.95
CA LEU A 13 -2.41 3.03 -1.12
C LEU A 13 -1.01 3.60 -1.03
N THR A 14 -0.48 4.10 -2.14
CA THR A 14 0.78 4.84 -2.17
C THR A 14 0.69 6.10 -1.33
N GLY A 15 -0.41 6.87 -1.43
CA GLY A 15 -0.63 8.07 -0.61
C GLY A 15 -0.67 7.77 0.89
N ILE A 16 -1.39 6.71 1.29
CA ILE A 16 -1.43 6.27 2.69
C ILE A 16 -0.04 5.85 3.18
N GLY A 17 0.70 5.06 2.40
CA GLY A 17 2.06 4.65 2.74
C GLY A 17 3.02 5.83 2.91
N ILE A 18 2.93 6.84 2.04
CA ILE A 18 3.72 8.08 2.13
C ILE A 18 3.36 8.86 3.40
N ILE A 19 2.07 9.03 3.71
CA ILE A 19 1.62 9.76 4.90
C ILE A 19 2.08 9.06 6.18
N ILE A 20 1.94 7.73 6.26
CA ILE A 20 2.40 6.94 7.41
C ILE A 20 3.92 7.05 7.56
N GLY A 21 4.67 6.84 6.47
CA GLY A 21 6.14 6.98 6.47
C GLY A 21 6.59 8.39 6.88
N ALA A 22 5.90 9.42 6.39
CA ALA A 22 6.16 10.81 6.74
C ALA A 22 5.89 11.09 8.21
N ILE A 23 4.73 10.66 8.75
CA ILE A 23 4.39 10.85 10.18
C ILE A 23 5.43 10.17 11.07
N ILE A 24 5.82 8.93 10.76
CA ILE A 24 6.80 8.19 11.55
C ILE A 24 8.20 8.85 11.46
N GLY A 25 8.64 9.24 10.26
CA GLY A 25 9.91 9.94 10.08
C GLY A 25 9.94 11.31 10.75
N PHE A 26 8.84 12.07 10.70
CA PHE A 26 8.75 13.37 11.36
C PHE A 26 8.76 13.24 12.88
N SER A 27 8.06 12.24 13.41
CA SER A 27 8.05 11.96 14.86
C SER A 27 9.39 11.42 15.38
N SER A 28 10.19 10.72 14.57
CA SER A 28 11.56 10.37 14.97
C SER A 28 12.50 11.59 15.02
N VAL A 29 12.31 12.58 14.14
CA VAL A 29 13.16 13.78 14.08
C VAL A 29 12.77 14.83 15.13
N LEU A 30 11.47 14.97 15.46
CA LEU A 30 10.96 16.03 16.33
C LEU A 30 11.03 15.79 17.86
N GLY A 31 11.68 14.72 18.32
CA GLY A 31 12.10 14.66 19.73
C GLY A 31 11.68 13.44 20.55
N PHE A 32 11.40 12.29 19.94
CA PHE A 32 11.06 11.08 20.70
C PHE A 32 12.23 10.16 21.09
N GLY A 33 13.49 10.52 20.79
CA GLY A 33 14.64 9.65 21.15
C GLY A 33 14.55 8.25 20.52
N LEU A 34 13.83 8.13 19.40
CA LEU A 34 13.71 6.90 18.65
C LEU A 34 14.99 6.70 17.85
N ASP A 35 15.72 5.62 18.17
CA ASP A 35 16.91 5.22 17.43
C ASP A 35 16.61 5.15 15.93
N GLY A 36 17.61 5.48 15.10
CA GLY A 36 17.48 5.42 13.63
C GLY A 36 17.06 4.04 13.10
N SER A 37 17.19 2.98 13.90
CA SER A 37 16.64 1.65 13.63
C SER A 37 15.12 1.63 13.52
N VAL A 38 14.40 2.41 14.34
CA VAL A 38 12.94 2.51 14.29
C VAL A 38 12.50 3.15 12.98
N PHE A 39 13.18 4.20 12.54
CA PHE A 39 12.94 4.81 11.23
C PHE A 39 13.07 3.79 10.10
N VAL A 40 14.17 3.02 10.10
CA VAL A 40 14.43 2.00 9.07
C VAL A 40 13.35 0.90 9.09
N ILE A 41 12.99 0.40 10.27
CA ILE A 41 11.95 -0.63 10.42
C ILE A 41 10.58 -0.12 9.93
N SER A 42 10.20 1.10 10.31
CA SER A 42 8.94 1.71 9.89
C SER A 42 8.87 2.00 8.39
N MET A 43 10.00 2.35 7.78
CA MET A 43 10.12 2.50 6.34
C MET A 43 9.92 1.14 5.64
N PHE A 44 10.59 0.08 6.10
CA PHE A 44 10.40 -1.27 5.54
C PHE A 44 8.98 -1.80 5.73
N LEU A 45 8.37 -1.60 6.90
CA LEU A 45 6.98 -2.00 7.17
C LEU A 45 5.98 -1.26 6.27
N SER A 46 6.22 0.03 5.98
CA SER A 46 5.40 0.78 5.03
C SER A 46 5.54 0.22 3.61
N ILE A 47 6.78 -0.07 3.16
CA ILE A 47 7.03 -0.66 1.84
C ILE A 47 6.34 -2.02 1.72
N ILE A 48 6.49 -2.91 2.71
CA ILE A 48 5.86 -4.23 2.73
C ILE A 48 4.33 -4.10 2.72
N SER A 49 3.76 -3.18 3.50
CA SER A 49 2.31 -2.97 3.55
C SER A 49 1.74 -2.50 2.22
N VAL A 50 2.44 -1.57 1.53
CA VAL A 50 2.05 -1.12 0.19
C VAL A 50 2.10 -2.28 -0.80
N TYR A 51 3.16 -3.08 -0.78
CA TYR A 51 3.33 -4.24 -1.66
C TYR A 51 2.27 -5.31 -1.41
N ALA A 52 2.03 -5.68 -0.16
CA ALA A 52 1.02 -6.65 0.23
C ALA A 52 -0.37 -6.21 -0.22
N THR A 53 -0.67 -4.91 -0.08
CA THR A 53 -1.99 -4.41 -0.50
C THR A 53 -2.13 -4.33 -2.01
N ALA A 54 -1.08 -3.96 -2.75
CA ALA A 54 -1.07 -4.01 -4.20
C ALA A 54 -1.29 -5.44 -4.71
N MET A 55 -0.60 -6.42 -4.12
CA MET A 55 -0.75 -7.83 -4.46
C MET A 55 -2.15 -8.36 -4.15
N TYR A 56 -2.74 -7.95 -3.01
CA TYR A 56 -4.13 -8.29 -2.67
C TYR A 56 -5.13 -7.70 -3.68
N ALA A 57 -4.89 -6.48 -4.15
CA ALA A 57 -5.72 -5.85 -5.17
C ALA A 57 -5.63 -6.58 -6.52
N GLU A 58 -4.44 -7.00 -6.95
CA GLU A 58 -4.28 -7.82 -8.17
C GLU A 58 -4.98 -9.18 -8.04
N LEU A 59 -4.84 -9.86 -6.91
CA LEU A 59 -5.52 -11.13 -6.64
C LEU A 59 -7.05 -10.99 -6.73
N TYR A 60 -7.60 -9.87 -6.26
CA TYR A 60 -9.03 -9.58 -6.40
C TYR A 60 -9.42 -9.46 -7.88
N HIS A 61 -8.65 -8.75 -8.70
CA HIS A 61 -8.91 -8.62 -10.13
C HIS A 61 -8.81 -9.94 -10.88
N ILE A 62 -7.81 -10.78 -10.56
CA ILE A 62 -7.67 -12.12 -11.13
C ILE A 62 -8.88 -12.98 -10.76
N ARG A 63 -9.33 -12.96 -9.50
CA ARG A 63 -10.55 -13.67 -9.08
C ARG A 63 -11.79 -13.21 -9.83
N GLU A 64 -11.93 -11.90 -10.03
CA GLU A 64 -13.09 -11.36 -10.74
C GLU A 64 -13.08 -11.76 -12.23
N ALA A 65 -11.90 -11.79 -12.86
CA ALA A 65 -11.73 -12.26 -14.24
C ALA A 65 -12.09 -13.74 -14.39
N ILE A 66 -11.60 -14.60 -13.49
CA ILE A 66 -11.92 -16.04 -13.48
C ILE A 66 -13.43 -16.26 -13.29
N ASN A 67 -14.05 -15.57 -12.33
CA ASN A 67 -15.50 -15.69 -12.10
C ASN A 67 -16.34 -15.21 -13.29
N LYS A 68 -15.91 -14.15 -13.99
CA LYS A 68 -16.57 -13.71 -15.22
C LYS A 68 -16.45 -14.74 -16.34
N GLN A 69 -15.29 -15.40 -16.45
CA GLN A 69 -15.05 -16.43 -17.46
C GLN A 69 -15.91 -17.69 -17.19
N ASN A 70 -15.99 -18.14 -15.94
CA ASN A 70 -16.83 -19.28 -15.55
C ASN A 70 -18.33 -19.02 -15.65
N LYS A 71 -18.78 -17.77 -15.56
CA LYS A 71 -20.20 -17.42 -15.67
C LYS A 71 -20.69 -17.31 -17.12
N ASN A 72 -19.77 -17.17 -18.07
CA ASN A 72 -20.04 -17.10 -19.51
C ASN A 72 -19.79 -18.44 -20.23
N SER A 73 -19.38 -19.49 -19.52
CA SER A 73 -19.22 -20.86 -20.04
C SER A 73 -20.31 -21.77 -19.49
#